data_AF-A0A162F0B4-F1
#
_entry.id   AF-A0A162F0B4-F1
#
_cell.length_a   1.000
_cell.length_b   1.000
_cell.length_c   1.000
_cell.angle_alpha   90.00
_cell.angle_beta   90.00
_cell.angle_gamma   90.00
#
_symmetry.space_group_name_H-M   'P 1'
#
loop_
_entity.id
_entity.type
_entity.pdbx_description
1 polymer ?
#
loop_
_entity_poly.entity_id
_entity_poly.type
_entity_poly.pdbx_seq_one_letter_code
_entity_poly.pdbx_strand_id
1 'polypeptide(L)'
;DMIHNVVPSDAQRHAFLKQLLTTEVRSYIADYLENPSTYYDALVELKKRYGQPQVVARSHLMALINLPSVRDDDSEALAKLNRTLHGIMHTLRTGGYKRDLESGMTLEHVVSRLPSQM
;
A
#
# COMPACT_ATOMS: atom_id res chain seq x y z
N ASP A 1 -9.61 2.55 -10.22
CA ASP A 1 -8.59 2.42 -11.29
C ASP A 1 -7.37 3.29 -11.04
N MET A 2 -6.20 2.86 -11.50
CA MET A 2 -4.96 3.67 -11.45
C MET A 2 -5.02 4.78 -12.51
N ILE A 3 -4.39 5.94 -12.24
CA ILE A 3 -4.43 7.12 -13.12
C ILE A 3 -4.00 6.78 -14.55
N HIS A 4 -3.00 5.91 -14.73
CA HIS A 4 -2.53 5.53 -16.06
C HIS A 4 -3.51 4.62 -16.84
N ASN A 5 -4.51 4.03 -16.19
CA ASN A 5 -5.56 3.24 -16.86
C ASN A 5 -6.70 4.13 -17.37
N VAL A 6 -6.82 5.36 -16.86
CA VAL A 6 -7.94 6.28 -17.14
C VAL A 6 -7.51 7.45 -18.00
N VAL A 7 -6.29 7.96 -17.78
CA VAL A 7 -5.73 9.07 -18.55
C VAL A 7 -4.94 8.48 -19.71
N PRO A 8 -5.27 8.73 -20.98
CA PRO A 8 -4.59 8.10 -22.13
C PRO A 8 -3.30 8.83 -22.56
N SER A 9 -3.13 10.09 -22.16
CA SER A 9 -1.99 10.92 -22.58
C SER A 9 -0.86 10.90 -21.54
N ASP A 10 0.35 10.57 -21.97
CA ASP A 10 1.55 10.62 -21.12
C ASP A 10 1.84 12.05 -20.63
N ALA A 11 1.56 13.08 -21.44
CA ALA A 11 1.68 14.47 -21.00
C ALA A 11 0.74 14.81 -19.83
N GLN A 12 -0.49 14.32 -19.86
CA GLN A 12 -1.44 14.51 -18.77
C GLN A 12 -1.01 13.72 -17.53
N ARG A 13 -0.65 12.44 -17.69
CA ARG A 13 -0.14 11.59 -16.61
C ARG A 13 1.08 12.21 -15.92
N HIS A 14 1.98 12.79 -16.71
CA HIS A 14 3.19 13.47 -16.25
C HIS A 14 2.88 14.75 -15.48
N ALA A 15 1.94 15.56 -15.96
CA ALA A 15 1.50 16.76 -15.26
C ALA A 15 0.86 16.41 -13.90
N PHE A 16 0.02 15.38 -13.85
CA PHE A 16 -0.55 14.89 -12.59
C PHE A 16 0.54 14.38 -11.65
N LEU A 17 1.50 13.60 -12.15
CA LEU A 17 2.61 13.12 -11.35
C LEU A 17 3.36 14.28 -10.70
N LYS A 18 3.73 15.32 -11.46
CA LYS A 18 4.39 16.52 -10.92
C LYS A 18 3.59 17.20 -9.81
N GLN A 19 2.27 17.30 -9.96
CA GLN A 19 1.39 17.95 -8.98
C GLN A 19 1.26 17.16 -7.67
N LEU A 20 1.30 15.84 -7.75
CA LEU A 20 1.12 14.95 -6.59
C LEU A 20 2.40 14.75 -5.77
N LEU A 21 3.56 15.13 -6.30
CA LEU A 21 4.85 14.94 -5.64
C LEU A 21 5.24 16.15 -4.78
N THR A 22 5.76 15.86 -3.59
CA THR A 22 6.39 16.87 -2.73
C THR A 22 7.62 17.46 -3.42
N THR A 23 8.05 18.65 -2.98
CA THR A 23 9.24 19.31 -3.55
C THR A 23 10.49 18.43 -3.44
N GLU A 24 10.66 17.72 -2.32
CA GLU A 24 11.78 16.80 -2.11
C GLU A 24 11.78 15.68 -3.15
N VAL A 25 10.63 15.01 -3.36
CA VAL A 25 10.54 13.90 -4.31
C VAL A 25 10.72 14.40 -5.75
N ARG A 26 10.19 15.58 -6.09
CA ARG A 26 10.41 16.20 -7.41
C ARG A 26 11.88 16.47 -7.69
N SER A 27 12.62 16.95 -6.70
CA SER A 27 14.07 17.18 -6.83
C SER A 27 14.83 15.87 -7.10
N TYR A 28 14.44 14.79 -6.42
CA TYR A 28 15.09 13.50 -6.59
C TYR A 28 14.94 12.90 -7.99
N ILE A 29 13.76 12.99 -8.60
CA ILE A 29 13.50 12.45 -9.94
C ILE A 29 13.47 13.52 -11.03
N ALA A 30 14.15 14.65 -10.82
CA ALA A 30 14.05 15.84 -11.68
C ALA A 30 14.29 15.53 -13.16
N ASP A 31 15.32 14.74 -13.47
CA ASP A 31 15.68 14.32 -14.84
C ASP A 31 14.53 13.60 -15.55
N TYR A 32 13.76 12.79 -14.82
CA TYR A 32 12.59 12.08 -15.35
C TYR A 32 11.34 12.95 -15.43
N LEU A 33 11.37 14.16 -14.86
CA LEU A 33 10.25 15.10 -14.88
C LEU A 33 10.40 16.14 -16.01
N GLU A 34 11.50 16.19 -16.74
CA GLU A 34 11.68 17.16 -17.83
C GLU A 34 10.84 16.83 -19.06
N ASN A 35 10.68 15.54 -19.37
CA ASN A 35 10.02 15.06 -20.58
C ASN A 35 8.79 14.18 -20.24
N PRO A 36 7.60 14.44 -20.79
CA PRO A 36 6.45 13.57 -20.62
C PRO A 36 6.64 12.09 -20.98
N SER A 37 7.52 11.79 -21.93
CA SER A 37 7.79 10.41 -22.36
C SER A 37 8.50 9.56 -21.30
N THR A 38 9.14 10.19 -20.31
CA THR A 38 9.81 9.50 -19.19
C THR A 38 8.88 9.24 -18.00
N TYR A 39 7.56 9.36 -18.19
CA TYR A 39 6.57 9.08 -17.14
C TYR A 39 6.75 7.69 -16.51
N TYR A 40 6.91 6.66 -17.33
CA TYR A 40 7.08 5.30 -16.83
C TYR A 40 8.44 5.09 -16.14
N ASP A 41 9.49 5.73 -16.62
CA ASP A 41 10.82 5.69 -15.99
C ASP A 41 10.78 6.37 -14.60
N ALA A 42 10.07 7.50 -14.49
CA ALA A 42 9.82 8.16 -13.21
C ALA A 42 9.11 7.22 -12.23
N LEU A 43 8.12 6.44 -12.68
CA LEU A 43 7.43 5.45 -11.83
C LEU A 43 8.37 4.32 -11.39
N VAL A 44 9.27 3.85 -12.27
CA VAL A 44 10.27 2.83 -11.93
C VAL A 44 11.20 3.34 -10.84
N GLU A 45 11.72 4.57 -10.97
CA GLU A 45 12.65 5.14 -10.00
C GLU A 45 11.97 5.43 -8.65
N LEU A 46 10.72 5.93 -8.68
CA LEU A 46 9.91 6.08 -7.47
C LEU A 46 9.67 4.73 -6.79
N LYS A 47 9.37 3.67 -7.55
CA LYS A 47 9.20 2.32 -7.00
C LYS A 47 10.50 1.77 -6.44
N LYS A 48 11.65 2.04 -7.07
CA LYS A 48 12.96 1.62 -6.56
C LYS A 48 13.28 2.27 -5.21
N ARG A 49 13.03 3.57 -5.08
CA ARG A 49 13.34 4.32 -3.84
C ARG A 49 12.33 4.09 -2.72
N TYR A 50 11.04 4.17 -3.03
CA TYR A 50 9.95 4.18 -2.05
C TYR A 50 9.14 2.90 -2.02
N GLY A 51 9.22 2.09 -3.08
CA GLY A 51 8.55 0.80 -3.16
C GLY A 51 9.34 -0.33 -2.49
N GLN A 52 10.25 -0.02 -1.55
CA GLN A 52 11.01 -1.01 -0.78
C GLN A 52 10.02 -2.01 -0.18
N PRO A 53 9.96 -3.24 -0.71
CA PRO A 53 8.84 -4.11 -0.40
C PRO A 53 8.86 -4.48 1.10
N GLN A 54 10.04 -4.47 1.74
CA GLN A 54 10.24 -4.71 3.17
C GLN A 54 9.63 -3.63 4.06
N VAL A 55 9.74 -2.36 3.67
CA VAL A 55 9.19 -1.23 4.44
C VAL A 55 7.67 -1.19 4.30
N VAL A 56 7.17 -1.44 3.10
CA VAL A 56 5.73 -1.57 2.81
C VAL A 56 5.16 -2.78 3.56
N ALA A 57 5.84 -3.92 3.53
CA ALA A 57 5.39 -5.10 4.26
C ALA A 57 5.39 -4.87 5.77
N ARG A 58 6.46 -4.29 6.30
CA ARG A 58 6.57 -3.96 7.72
C ARG A 58 5.50 -2.97 8.15
N SER A 59 5.20 -1.93 7.38
CA SER A 59 4.14 -0.97 7.73
C SER A 59 2.76 -1.64 7.75
N HIS A 60 2.50 -2.53 6.80
CA HIS A 60 1.26 -3.32 6.78
C HIS A 60 1.16 -4.34 7.92
N LEU A 61 2.26 -5.03 8.28
CA LEU A 61 2.32 -5.91 9.45
C LEU A 61 2.15 -5.13 10.76
N MET A 62 2.74 -3.94 10.87
CA MET A 62 2.53 -3.05 12.01
C MET A 62 1.07 -2.57 12.07
N ALA A 63 0.45 -2.25 10.94
CA ALA A 63 -0.97 -1.90 10.90
C ALA A 63 -1.84 -3.07 11.40
N LEU A 64 -1.53 -4.29 10.98
CA LEU A 64 -2.14 -5.55 11.43
C LEU A 64 -2.05 -5.73 12.96
N ILE A 65 -0.84 -5.62 13.52
CA ILE A 65 -0.58 -5.78 14.96
C ILE A 65 -1.33 -4.71 15.78
N ASN A 66 -1.45 -3.50 15.24
CA ASN A 66 -2.10 -2.37 15.90
C ASN A 66 -3.60 -2.24 15.58
N LEU A 67 -4.22 -3.25 14.94
CA LEU A 67 -5.67 -3.22 14.74
C LEU A 67 -6.40 -3.15 16.09
N PRO A 68 -7.42 -2.29 16.23
CA PRO A 68 -8.21 -2.23 17.45
C PRO A 68 -9.00 -3.55 17.64
N SER A 69 -9.23 -3.92 18.90
CA SER A 69 -10.14 -5.04 19.21
C SER A 69 -11.54 -4.70 18.73
N VAL A 70 -12.20 -5.65 18.07
CA VAL A 70 -13.61 -5.52 17.69
C VAL A 70 -14.47 -6.00 18.85
N ARG A 71 -15.54 -5.26 19.16
CA ARG A 71 -16.53 -5.66 20.16
C ARG A 71 -17.50 -6.66 19.55
N ASP A 72 -18.06 -7.55 20.37
CA ASP A 72 -19.01 -8.58 19.92
C ASP A 72 -20.27 -7.98 19.23
N ASP A 73 -20.67 -6.75 19.57
CA ASP A 73 -21.85 -6.05 19.05
C ASP A 73 -21.58 -5.10 17.86
N ASP A 74 -20.33 -4.98 17.41
CA ASP A 74 -19.91 -3.98 16.42
C ASP A 74 -19.65 -4.60 15.03
N SER A 75 -20.75 -4.90 14.33
CA SER A 75 -20.70 -5.47 12.97
C SER A 75 -20.02 -4.56 11.94
N GLU A 76 -20.05 -3.25 12.13
CA GLU A 76 -19.40 -2.29 11.24
C GLU A 76 -17.88 -2.31 11.44
N ALA A 77 -17.41 -2.34 12.69
CA ALA A 77 -16.00 -2.52 13.00
C ALA A 77 -15.48 -3.87 12.48
N LEU A 78 -16.27 -4.94 12.57
CA LEU A 78 -15.91 -6.24 12.01
C LEU A 78 -15.78 -6.20 10.48
N ALA A 79 -16.72 -5.55 9.79
CA ALA A 79 -16.65 -5.38 8.33
C ALA A 79 -15.45 -4.52 7.92
N LYS A 80 -15.13 -3.48 8.69
CA LYS A 80 -13.94 -2.63 8.47
C LYS A 80 -12.64 -3.41 8.72
N LEU A 81 -12.59 -4.23 9.77
CA LEU A 81 -11.47 -5.13 10.06
C LEU A 81 -11.24 -6.08 8.87
N ASN A 82 -12.29 -6.75 8.41
CA ASN A 82 -12.22 -7.70 7.29
C ASN A 82 -11.72 -7.05 5.99
N ARG A 83 -12.22 -5.85 5.65
CA ARG A 83 -11.72 -5.09 4.48
C ARG A 83 -10.25 -4.71 4.62
N THR A 84 -9.85 -4.27 5.82
CA THR A 84 -8.47 -3.88 6.11
C THR A 84 -7.52 -5.08 6.02
N LEU A 85 -7.90 -6.22 6.59
CA LEU A 85 -7.17 -7.48 6.51
C LEU A 85 -6.99 -7.94 5.06
N HIS A 86 -8.05 -7.92 4.25
CA HIS A 86 -7.98 -8.27 2.84
C HIS A 86 -7.04 -7.36 2.05
N GLY A 87 -7.08 -6.04 2.29
CA GLY A 87 -6.18 -5.08 1.65
C GLY A 87 -4.72 -5.34 2.00
N ILE A 88 -4.44 -5.56 3.29
CA ILE A 88 -3.09 -5.86 3.78
C ILE A 88 -2.57 -7.20 3.20
N MET A 89 -3.38 -8.26 3.24
CA MET A 89 -3.05 -9.57 2.67
C MET A 89 -2.76 -9.48 1.17
N HIS A 90 -3.57 -8.73 0.43
CA HIS A 90 -3.35 -8.51 -1.00
C HIS A 90 -1.99 -7.87 -1.25
N THR A 91 -1.70 -6.75 -0.59
CA THR A 91 -0.43 -6.01 -0.77
C THR A 91 0.79 -6.87 -0.40
N LEU A 92 0.74 -7.58 0.72
CA LEU A 92 1.82 -8.46 1.18
C LEU A 92 2.06 -9.62 0.19
N ARG A 93 0.99 -10.23 -0.34
CA ARG A 93 1.09 -11.30 -1.33
C ARG A 93 1.69 -10.80 -2.65
N THR A 94 1.24 -9.65 -3.14
CA THR A 94 1.79 -9.03 -4.36
C THR A 94 3.23 -8.54 -4.19
N GLY A 95 3.63 -8.21 -2.96
CA GLY A 95 4.98 -7.77 -2.62
C GLY A 95 5.99 -8.90 -2.40
N GLY A 96 5.56 -10.18 -2.43
CA GLY A 96 6.45 -11.34 -2.21
C GLY A 96 6.60 -11.78 -0.75
N TYR A 97 5.79 -11.23 0.17
CA TYR A 97 5.86 -11.45 1.63
C TYR A 97 4.93 -12.53 2.15
N LYS A 98 4.56 -13.49 1.29
CA LYS A 98 3.61 -14.54 1.64
C LYS A 98 4.06 -15.35 2.88
N ARG A 99 5.37 -15.62 3.00
CA ARG A 99 5.93 -16.38 4.13
C ARG A 99 5.83 -15.63 5.47
N ASP A 100 5.98 -14.31 5.47
CA ASP A 100 5.87 -13.51 6.70
C ASP A 100 4.41 -13.37 7.13
N LEU A 101 3.49 -13.30 6.17
CA LEU A 101 2.04 -13.29 6.41
C LEU A 101 1.55 -14.61 7.03
N GLU A 102 2.05 -15.74 6.54
CA GLU A 102 1.70 -17.08 7.01
C GLU A 102 2.41 -17.46 8.32
N SER A 103 3.19 -16.54 8.92
CA SER A 103 3.83 -16.78 10.21
C SER A 103 2.79 -16.90 11.32
N GLY A 104 2.97 -17.88 12.22
CA GLY A 104 2.06 -18.13 13.33
C GLY A 104 1.81 -16.90 14.21
N MET A 105 2.83 -16.06 14.41
CA MET A 105 2.73 -14.82 15.19
C MET A 105 1.75 -13.79 14.58
N THR A 106 1.72 -13.66 13.24
CA THR A 106 0.80 -12.74 12.57
C THR A 106 -0.64 -13.25 12.68
N LEU A 107 -0.83 -14.56 12.57
CA LEU A 107 -2.14 -15.20 12.72
C LEU A 107 -2.68 -15.10 14.15
N GLU A 108 -1.86 -15.38 15.16
CA GLU A 108 -2.23 -15.26 16.58
C GLU A 108 -2.68 -13.84 16.92
N HIS A 109 -1.95 -12.84 16.43
CA HIS A 109 -2.34 -11.44 16.61
C HIS A 109 -3.69 -11.11 15.97
N VAL A 110 -3.94 -11.55 14.72
CA VAL A 110 -5.24 -11.33 14.06
C VAL A 110 -6.37 -12.02 14.82
N VAL A 111 -6.15 -13.26 15.24
CA VAL A 111 -7.14 -14.03 16.02
C VAL A 111 -7.46 -13.31 17.34
N SER A 112 -6.47 -12.73 18.02
CA SER A 112 -6.69 -11.96 19.25
C SER A 112 -7.50 -10.66 19.06
N ARG A 113 -7.74 -10.21 17.82
CA ARG A 113 -8.60 -9.04 17.52
C ARG A 113 -10.04 -9.42 17.20
N LEU A 114 -10.31 -10.72 16.99
CA LEU A 114 -11.65 -11.20 16.73
C LEU A 114 -12.49 -11.17 18.02
N PRO A 115 -13.81 -10.99 17.89
CA PRO A 115 -14.70 -11.10 19.03
C PRO A 115 -14.60 -12.49 19.67
N SER A 116 -14.68 -12.56 20.99
CA SER A 116 -14.55 -13.81 21.75
C SER A 116 -15.72 -14.76 21.55
N GLN A 117 -16.85 -14.25 21.03
CA GLN A 117 -18.00 -15.04 20.62
C GLN A 117 -18.08 -15.03 19.09
N MET A 118 -17.50 -16.05 18.45
CA MET A 118 -17.75 -16.40 17.05
C MET A 118 -18.56 -17.69 16.96
#